data_AF-A0A7W1VQB2-F1
#
_entry.id   AF-A0A7W1VQB2-F1
#
_cell.length_a   1.000
_cell.length_b   1.000
_cell.length_c   1.000
_cell.angle_alpha   90.00
_cell.angle_beta   90.00
_cell.angle_gamma   90.00
#
_symmetry.space_group_name_H-M   'P 1'
#
loop_
_entity.id
_entity.type
_entity.pdbx_description
1 polymer ?
#
loop_
_entity_poly.entity_id
_entity_poly.type
_entity_poly.pdbx_seq_one_letter_code
_entity_poly.pdbx_strand_id
1 'polypeptide(L)'
;MKKSKKKVEQSLTPKERQLVEQLRKSPGLMERVQSIVDLAENAEGPLKTADEIEEALVEEIRRLGNETMHHWATKAQERVSDELKAEHPKVLSFKKKR
;
A
#
# COMPACT_ATOMS: atom_id res chain seq x y z
N MET A 1 7.93 46.42 12.11
CA MET A 1 7.07 45.36 12.69
C MET A 1 7.22 44.11 11.85
N LYS A 2 7.43 42.95 12.49
CA LYS A 2 8.02 41.74 11.92
C LYS A 2 7.12 41.11 10.85
N LYS A 3 7.68 40.82 9.66
CA LYS A 3 7.06 39.99 8.63
C LYS A 3 6.78 38.60 9.22
N SER A 4 5.52 38.31 9.49
CA SER A 4 5.09 36.95 9.84
C SER A 4 5.21 36.07 8.59
N LYS A 5 6.42 35.57 8.35
CA LYS A 5 6.68 34.36 7.57
C LYS A 5 6.00 33.19 8.27
N LYS A 6 4.66 33.13 8.24
CA LYS A 6 3.92 31.94 8.64
C LYS A 6 4.10 30.96 7.49
N LYS A 7 5.01 30.00 7.70
CA LYS A 7 4.95 28.64 7.13
C LYS A 7 3.51 28.36 6.68
N VAL A 8 3.27 28.37 5.39
CA VAL A 8 2.16 27.62 4.81
C VAL A 8 2.58 26.18 5.05
N GLU A 9 2.22 25.62 6.20
CA GLU A 9 2.18 24.17 6.34
C GLU A 9 1.20 23.72 5.28
N GLN A 10 1.72 23.14 4.21
CA GLN A 10 0.94 22.59 3.12
C GLN A 10 0.09 21.47 3.72
N SER A 11 -1.12 21.81 4.16
CA SER A 11 -2.05 20.83 4.69
C SER A 11 -2.47 19.92 3.55
N LEU A 12 -2.28 18.61 3.71
CA LEU A 12 -2.72 17.63 2.73
C LEU A 12 -4.20 17.82 2.41
N THR A 13 -4.56 17.72 1.14
CA THR A 13 -5.97 17.71 0.72
C THR A 13 -6.70 16.51 1.34
N PRO A 14 -8.04 16.53 1.47
CA PRO A 14 -8.79 15.37 1.96
C PRO A 14 -8.48 14.08 1.18
N LYS A 15 -8.28 14.20 -0.14
CA LYS A 15 -7.93 13.07 -1.02
C LYS A 15 -6.52 12.52 -0.72
N GLU A 16 -5.54 13.41 -0.53
CA GLU A 16 -4.18 13.00 -0.14
C GLU A 16 -4.17 12.30 1.21
N ARG A 17 -4.91 12.83 2.20
CA ARG A 17 -5.03 12.18 3.52
C ARG A 17 -5.61 10.78 3.41
N GLN A 18 -6.70 10.64 2.64
CA GLN A 18 -7.32 9.33 2.40
C GLN A 18 -6.34 8.35 1.75
N LEU A 19 -5.58 8.79 0.74
CA LEU A 19 -4.57 7.95 0.10
C LEU A 19 -3.49 7.51 1.10
N VAL A 20 -2.95 8.44 1.88
CA VAL A 20 -1.92 8.15 2.89
C VAL A 20 -2.46 7.16 3.94
N GLU A 21 -3.70 7.33 4.41
CA GLU A 21 -4.34 6.40 5.33
C GLU A 21 -4.54 5.00 4.73
N GLN A 22 -4.87 4.90 3.45
CA GLN A 22 -4.96 3.62 2.74
C GLN A 22 -3.59 2.95 2.63
N LEU A 23 -2.56 3.68 2.24
CA LEU A 23 -1.20 3.16 2.14
C LEU A 23 -0.65 2.74 3.51
N ARG A 24 -1.00 3.44 4.61
CA ARG A 24 -0.62 3.03 5.97
C ARG A 24 -1.20 1.68 6.39
N LYS A 25 -2.34 1.29 5.85
CA LYS A 25 -2.95 -0.03 6.09
C LYS A 25 -2.27 -1.15 5.30
N SER A 26 -1.47 -0.79 4.30
CA SER A 26 -0.73 -1.72 3.43
C SER A 26 0.72 -1.26 3.28
N PRO A 27 1.58 -1.44 4.31
CA PRO A 27 2.96 -0.94 4.30
C PRO A 27 3.79 -1.40 3.10
N GLY A 28 3.56 -2.62 2.61
CA GLY A 28 4.21 -3.13 1.40
C GLY A 28 3.88 -2.28 0.16
N LEU A 29 2.62 -1.87 -0.03
CA LEU A 29 2.24 -0.97 -1.12
C LEU A 29 2.85 0.42 -0.97
N MET A 30 2.91 0.93 0.27
CA MET A 30 3.55 2.22 0.56
C MET A 30 5.03 2.22 0.15
N GLU A 31 5.77 1.17 0.51
CA GLU A 31 7.18 1.01 0.16
C GLU A 31 7.39 1.01 -1.36
N ARG A 32 6.58 0.25 -2.11
CA ARG A 32 6.70 0.16 -3.58
C ARG A 32 6.39 1.49 -4.27
N VAL A 33 5.35 2.20 -3.82
CA VAL A 33 5.03 3.54 -4.36
C VAL A 33 6.17 4.52 -4.08
N GLN A 34 6.76 4.48 -2.88
CA GLN A 34 7.91 5.31 -2.55
C GLN A 34 9.10 5.00 -3.47
N SER A 35 9.44 3.73 -3.67
CA SER A 35 10.54 3.34 -4.57
C SER A 35 10.34 3.83 -6.01
N ILE A 36 9.11 3.82 -6.53
CA ILE A 36 8.81 4.36 -7.87
C ILE A 36 9.04 5.87 -7.93
N VAL A 37 8.65 6.61 -6.88
CA VAL A 37 8.89 8.06 -6.78
C VAL A 37 10.40 8.33 -6.70
N ASP A 38 11.13 7.58 -5.90
CA ASP A 38 12.59 7.73 -5.74
C ASP A 38 13.34 7.49 -7.06
N LEU A 39 12.88 6.53 -7.88
CA LEU A 39 13.38 6.30 -9.24
C LEU A 39 13.14 7.50 -10.15
N ALA A 40 11.97 8.14 -10.07
CA ALA A 40 11.63 9.30 -10.89
C ALA A 40 12.40 10.56 -10.50
N GLU A 41 12.67 10.75 -9.20
CA GLU A 41 13.47 11.87 -8.71
C GLU A 41 14.97 11.65 -8.94
N ASN A 42 15.38 10.41 -9.23
CA ASN A 42 16.78 9.99 -9.34
C ASN A 42 17.60 10.52 -8.15
N ALA A 43 17.02 10.45 -6.94
CA ALA A 43 17.45 11.21 -5.78
C ALA A 43 18.79 10.74 -5.19
N GLU A 44 19.27 9.54 -5.56
CA GLU A 44 20.48 8.95 -5.01
C GLU A 44 21.37 8.30 -6.08
N GLY A 45 22.62 8.77 -6.17
CA GLY A 45 23.69 8.12 -6.94
C GLY A 45 24.14 8.84 -8.22
N PRO A 46 25.04 8.21 -9.01
CA PRO A 46 25.41 8.71 -10.33
C PRO A 46 24.20 8.80 -11.25
N LEU A 47 24.24 9.71 -12.23
CA LEU A 47 23.20 9.82 -13.27
C LEU A 47 23.05 8.46 -13.98
N LYS A 48 21.92 7.80 -13.75
CA LYS A 48 21.54 6.57 -14.44
C LYS A 48 21.09 6.89 -15.86
N THR A 49 21.30 5.95 -16.76
CA THR A 49 20.74 6.04 -18.12
C THR A 49 19.23 5.85 -18.09
N ALA A 50 18.54 6.29 -19.16
CA ALA A 50 17.11 6.05 -19.29
C ALA A 50 16.78 4.55 -19.27
N ASP A 51 17.63 3.72 -19.91
CA ASP A 51 17.45 2.27 -19.98
C ASP A 51 17.55 1.62 -18.58
N GLU A 52 18.51 2.06 -17.76
CA GLU A 52 18.68 1.57 -16.38
C GLU A 52 17.48 1.95 -15.49
N ILE A 53 16.94 3.16 -15.68
CA ILE A 53 15.73 3.60 -14.97
C ILE A 53 14.51 2.81 -15.45
N GLU A 54 14.38 2.56 -16.75
CA GLU A 54 13.29 1.77 -17.32
C GLU A 54 13.30 0.35 -16.75
N GLU A 55 14.45 -0.33 -16.76
CA GLU A 55 14.57 -1.68 -16.21
C GLU A 55 14.18 -1.72 -14.72
N ALA A 56 14.69 -0.77 -13.93
CA ALA A 56 14.35 -0.67 -12.52
C ALA A 56 12.85 -0.38 -12.29
N LEU A 57 12.24 0.48 -13.11
CA LEU A 57 10.83 0.83 -13.02
C LEU A 57 9.95 -0.38 -13.37
N VAL A 58 10.30 -1.15 -14.41
CA VAL A 58 9.56 -2.37 -14.77
C VAL A 58 9.55 -3.36 -13.62
N GLU A 59 10.68 -3.56 -12.95
CA GLU A 59 10.77 -4.45 -11.79
C GLU A 59 9.94 -3.95 -10.60
N GLU A 60 9.97 -2.66 -10.29
CA GLU A 60 9.13 -2.11 -9.21
C GLU A 60 7.63 -2.19 -9.53
N ILE A 61 7.23 -2.00 -10.79
CA ILE A 61 5.82 -2.20 -11.21
C ILE A 61 5.40 -3.67 -11.06
N ARG A 62 6.27 -4.63 -11.39
CA ARG A 62 6.01 -6.06 -11.15
C ARG A 62 5.84 -6.36 -9.67
N ARG A 63 6.73 -5.83 -8.82
CA ARG A 63 6.66 -6.00 -7.36
C ARG A 63 5.39 -5.37 -6.78
N LEU A 64 5.05 -4.16 -7.21
CA LEU A 64 3.81 -3.48 -6.83
C LEU A 64 2.58 -4.30 -7.22
N GLY A 65 2.57 -4.86 -8.44
CA GLY A 65 1.50 -5.74 -8.91
C GLY A 65 1.34 -6.97 -8.02
N ASN A 66 2.44 -7.64 -7.67
CA ASN A 66 2.43 -8.81 -6.78
C ASN A 66 1.87 -8.47 -5.39
N GLU A 67 2.32 -7.37 -4.79
CA GLU A 67 1.85 -6.92 -3.48
C GLU A 67 0.35 -6.58 -3.51
N THR A 68 -0.10 -5.94 -4.59
CA THR A 68 -1.53 -5.63 -4.80
C THR A 68 -2.36 -6.90 -4.88
N MET A 69 -1.89 -7.92 -5.61
CA MET A 69 -2.57 -9.21 -5.73
C MET A 69 -2.60 -9.97 -4.41
N HIS A 70 -1.51 -9.97 -3.64
CA HIS A 70 -1.48 -10.59 -2.32
C HIS A 70 -2.43 -9.92 -1.34
N HIS A 71 -2.46 -8.58 -1.33
CA HIS A 71 -3.39 -7.82 -0.50
C HIS A 71 -4.85 -8.14 -0.88
N TRP A 72 -5.15 -8.15 -2.19
CA TRP A 72 -6.48 -8.51 -2.68
C TRP A 72 -6.88 -9.93 -2.27
N ALA A 73 -6.01 -10.92 -2.46
CA ALA A 73 -6.28 -12.31 -2.11
C ALA A 73 -6.56 -12.49 -0.61
N THR A 74 -5.78 -11.81 0.23
CA THR A 74 -5.97 -11.81 1.69
C THR A 74 -7.35 -11.25 2.05
N LYS A 75 -7.76 -10.13 1.44
CA LYS A 75 -9.09 -9.55 1.67
C LYS A 75 -10.23 -10.37 1.11
N ALA A 76 -10.04 -11.05 -0.02
CA ALA A 76 -11.02 -11.97 -0.56
C ALA A 76 -11.23 -13.17 0.39
N GLN A 77 -10.14 -13.74 0.92
CA GLN A 77 -10.22 -14.84 1.88
C GLN A 77 -10.92 -14.45 3.18
N GLU A 78 -10.63 -13.26 3.73
CA GLU A 78 -11.34 -12.72 4.91
C GLU A 78 -12.86 -12.65 4.65
N ARG A 79 -13.28 -12.08 3.52
CA ARG A 79 -14.71 -11.96 3.16
C ARG A 79 -15.40 -13.30 3.04
N VAL A 80 -14.81 -14.25 2.32
CA VAL A 80 -15.37 -15.61 2.17
C VAL A 80 -15.46 -16.30 3.53
N SER A 81 -14.46 -16.13 4.40
CA SER A 81 -14.50 -16.70 5.75
C SER A 81 -15.65 -16.13 6.59
N ASP A 82 -15.90 -14.83 6.49
CA ASP A 82 -16.95 -14.15 7.23
C ASP A 82 -18.34 -14.46 6.68
N GLU A 83 -18.49 -14.58 5.36
CA GLU A 83 -19.71 -15.07 4.69
C GLU A 83 -20.05 -16.50 5.14
N LEU A 84 -19.07 -17.41 5.14
CA LEU A 84 -19.28 -18.80 5.59
C LEU A 84 -19.68 -18.89 7.08
N LYS A 85 -19.11 -18.05 7.95
CA LYS A 85 -19.52 -17.97 9.35
C LYS A 85 -20.96 -17.45 9.50
N ALA A 86 -21.36 -16.51 8.66
CA ALA A 86 -22.72 -15.94 8.66
C ALA A 86 -23.76 -16.93 8.12
N GLU A 87 -23.42 -17.73 7.10
CA GLU A 87 -24.31 -18.76 6.54
C GLU A 87 -24.42 -20.01 7.41
N HIS A 88 -23.40 -20.31 8.22
CA HIS A 88 -23.36 -21.52 9.06
C HIS A 88 -23.01 -21.25 10.54
N PRO A 89 -23.85 -20.53 11.30
CA PRO A 89 -23.61 -20.25 12.73
C PRO A 89 -23.67 -21.50 13.64
N LYS A 90 -24.12 -22.65 13.12
CA LYS A 90 -24.24 -23.92 13.88
C LYS A 90 -23.01 -24.84 13.83
N VAL A 91 -21.94 -24.47 13.12
CA VAL A 91 -20.68 -25.26 13.07
C VAL A 91 -19.74 -24.89 14.23
N LEU A 92 -20.30 -24.51 15.39
CA LEU A 92 -19.58 -24.43 16.64
C LEU A 92 -20.17 -25.46 17.60
N SER A 93 -19.31 -26.39 18.03
CA SER A 93 -19.51 -27.41 19.06
C SER A 93 -20.06 -28.79 18.66
N PHE A 94 -19.26 -29.57 17.93
CA PHE A 94 -19.17 -31.00 18.26
C PHE A 94 -18.04 -31.19 19.29
N LYS A 95 -18.39 -31.11 20.58
CA LYS A 95 -17.51 -31.60 21.66
C LYS A 95 -17.34 -33.10 21.44
N LYS A 96 -16.13 -33.53 21.05
CA LYS A 96 -15.75 -34.94 21.00
C LYS A 96 -15.80 -35.49 22.42
N LYS A 97 -16.88 -36.22 22.78
CA LYS A 97 -16.94 -36.98 24.03
C LYS A 97 -15.87 -38.08 23.95
N ARG A 98 -15.00 -38.07 24.94
CA ARG A 98 -13.92 -39.02 25.13
C ARG A 98 -14.44 -40.24 25.90
#